data_AF-A0A937C5F6-F1
#
_entry.id   AF-A0A937C5F6-F1
#
_cell.length_a   1.000
_cell.length_b   1.000
_cell.length_c   1.000
_cell.angle_alpha   90.00
_cell.angle_beta   90.00
_cell.angle_gamma   90.00
#
_symmetry.space_group_name_H-M   'P 1'
#
loop_
_entity.id
_entity.type
_entity.pdbx_description
1 polymer ?
#
loop_
_entity_poly.entity_id
_entity_poly.type
_entity_poly.pdbx_seq_one_letter_code
_entity_poly.pdbx_strand_id
1 'polypeptide(L)'
;MKKFISILFVLVCSIQFSIAQKDKNKSETLSPEATKQLMDVLKLDTVKILREHAMTACHCIDSFMQARKAGDSNSVVVREISSCIDKEVTVYQMVMKINQSFTSTDKNITINVDKNSPDYTRYYRDIETWLADSCTSLRAAMSSNEEKETELSFSNDPEAVKQYNLGIKHITKEEYAEALPYFKKAVEADPKFVYALDNLAICYRRTGELDKALSIYGRSLELSPKGKTPLQNIPVIYELKKDYPKAIEGYKKLLHYYPDDAEAYYGMGRICIAYTDDLENGVDYMCKAYNIYTKNKSPYRVDAQTNIAVAYKRMKELGKEEAFFKILKDNNISVK
;
A
#
# COMPACT_ATOMS: atom_id res chain seq x y z
N MET A 1 -23.21 -12.35 -18.59
CA MET A 1 -24.53 -12.22 -17.93
C MET A 1 -25.68 -12.90 -18.67
N LYS A 2 -26.14 -12.49 -19.86
CA LYS A 2 -27.32 -13.11 -20.51
C LYS A 2 -27.19 -14.63 -20.75
N LYS A 3 -26.04 -15.14 -21.19
CA LYS A 3 -25.81 -16.59 -21.31
C LYS A 3 -25.73 -17.33 -19.97
N PHE A 4 -25.19 -16.69 -18.93
CA PHE A 4 -25.07 -17.28 -17.60
C PHE A 4 -26.43 -17.33 -16.88
N ILE A 5 -27.22 -16.27 -17.03
CA ILE A 5 -28.62 -16.19 -16.60
C ILE A 5 -29.46 -17.18 -17.41
N SER A 6 -29.29 -17.31 -18.73
CA SER A 6 -30.01 -18.31 -19.53
C SER A 6 -29.64 -19.74 -19.16
N ILE A 7 -28.39 -20.03 -18.81
CA ILE A 7 -27.98 -21.37 -18.33
C ILE A 7 -28.55 -21.64 -16.93
N LEU A 8 -28.53 -20.64 -16.03
CA LEU A 8 -29.15 -20.73 -14.71
C LEU A 8 -30.68 -20.89 -14.81
N PHE A 9 -31.32 -20.21 -15.76
CA PHE A 9 -32.77 -20.28 -16.01
C PHE A 9 -33.18 -21.60 -16.66
N VAL A 10 -32.37 -22.13 -17.60
CA VAL A 10 -32.57 -23.47 -18.18
C VAL A 10 -32.35 -24.54 -17.11
N LEU A 11 -31.38 -24.40 -16.19
CA LEU A 11 -31.20 -25.29 -15.05
C LEU A 11 -32.40 -25.26 -14.10
N VAL A 12 -32.90 -24.07 -13.74
CA VAL A 12 -34.09 -23.92 -12.88
C VAL A 12 -35.33 -24.53 -13.56
N CYS A 13 -35.51 -24.37 -14.87
CA CYS A 13 -36.62 -24.97 -15.62
C CYS A 13 -36.49 -26.49 -15.81
N SER A 14 -35.28 -27.03 -15.94
CA SER A 14 -35.04 -28.48 -16.05
C SER A 14 -35.32 -29.19 -14.73
N ILE A 15 -35.01 -28.53 -13.61
CA ILE A 15 -35.29 -29.01 -12.25
C ILE A 15 -36.80 -28.93 -11.95
N GLN A 16 -37.51 -27.94 -12.49
CA GLN A 16 -38.97 -27.82 -12.32
C GLN A 16 -39.79 -28.93 -13.00
N PHE A 17 -39.26 -29.62 -14.01
CA PHE A 17 -40.02 -30.67 -14.73
C PHE A 17 -40.08 -32.03 -14.01
N SER A 18 -39.32 -32.23 -12.93
CA SER A 18 -39.40 -33.45 -12.11
C SER A 18 -40.01 -33.24 -10.73
N ILE A 19 -40.43 -32.02 -10.38
CA ILE A 19 -40.93 -31.69 -9.04
C ILE A 19 -42.35 -31.14 -9.16
N ALA A 20 -43.30 -32.03 -9.42
CA ALA A 20 -44.72 -31.78 -9.21
C ALA A 20 -45.24 -32.73 -8.13
N GLN A 21 -45.05 -32.37 -6.86
CA GLN A 21 -46.06 -32.47 -5.79
C GLN A 21 -45.48 -32.10 -4.41
N LYS A 22 -46.02 -31.00 -3.86
CA LYS A 22 -46.31 -30.72 -2.44
C LYS A 22 -45.53 -31.52 -1.38
N ASP A 23 -44.61 -30.86 -0.67
CA ASP A 23 -44.63 -30.80 0.80
C ASP A 23 -43.69 -29.73 1.38
N LYS A 24 -44.13 -29.05 2.44
CA LYS A 24 -43.39 -27.99 3.16
C LYS A 24 -42.41 -28.64 4.14
N ASN A 25 -41.14 -28.21 4.15
CA ASN A 25 -40.00 -28.65 4.99
C ASN A 25 -39.21 -29.90 4.56
N LYS A 26 -38.59 -29.88 3.37
CA LYS A 26 -37.36 -30.67 3.12
C LYS A 26 -36.36 -29.85 2.31
N SER A 27 -35.14 -29.69 2.83
CA SER A 27 -34.00 -29.34 1.98
C SER A 27 -33.76 -30.50 1.03
N GLU A 28 -33.85 -30.27 -0.27
CA GLU A 28 -33.52 -31.28 -1.26
C GLU A 28 -32.01 -31.29 -1.50
N THR A 29 -31.38 -32.42 -1.16
CA THR A 29 -29.96 -32.66 -1.45
C THR A 29 -29.86 -33.31 -2.82
N LEU A 30 -29.08 -32.74 -3.73
CA LEU A 30 -28.78 -33.36 -5.01
C LEU A 30 -28.23 -34.77 -4.80
N SER A 31 -28.65 -35.72 -5.64
CA SER A 31 -28.08 -37.07 -5.59
C SER A 31 -26.57 -37.01 -5.87
N PRO A 32 -25.77 -37.96 -5.35
CA PRO A 32 -24.33 -38.01 -5.64
C PRO A 32 -24.03 -38.01 -7.14
N GLU A 33 -24.88 -38.66 -7.96
CA GLU A 33 -24.76 -38.70 -9.42
C GLU A 33 -25.10 -37.36 -10.08
N ALA A 34 -26.17 -36.69 -9.64
CA ALA A 34 -26.53 -35.35 -10.14
C ALA A 34 -25.49 -34.31 -9.72
N THR A 35 -24.92 -34.46 -8.52
CA THR A 35 -23.81 -33.64 -8.03
C THR A 35 -22.57 -33.86 -8.89
N LYS A 36 -22.22 -35.12 -9.20
CA LYS A 36 -21.08 -35.46 -10.07
C LYS A 36 -21.26 -34.96 -11.51
N GLN A 37 -22.46 -35.06 -12.09
CA GLN A 37 -22.76 -34.51 -13.41
C GLN A 37 -22.71 -32.97 -13.40
N LEU A 38 -23.26 -32.33 -12.37
CA LEU A 38 -23.18 -30.88 -12.18
C LEU A 38 -21.71 -30.43 -12.05
N MET A 39 -20.90 -31.20 -11.34
CA MET A 39 -19.46 -30.98 -11.16
C MET A 39 -18.67 -31.08 -12.47
N ASP A 40 -18.95 -32.10 -13.27
CA ASP A 40 -18.33 -32.30 -14.59
C ASP A 40 -18.73 -31.20 -15.59
N VAL A 41 -19.95 -30.68 -15.47
CA VAL A 41 -20.49 -29.59 -16.29
C VAL A 41 -19.95 -28.22 -15.86
N LEU A 42 -19.80 -27.97 -14.56
CA LEU A 42 -19.49 -26.64 -14.04
C LEU A 42 -18.03 -26.25 -14.18
N LYS A 43 -17.06 -27.19 -14.15
CA LYS A 43 -15.60 -26.99 -14.26
C LYS A 43 -15.21 -25.51 -14.23
N LEU A 44 -15.36 -24.90 -13.05
CA LEU A 44 -15.33 -23.46 -12.93
C LEU A 44 -13.90 -23.00 -13.15
N ASP A 45 -13.66 -22.30 -14.25
CA ASP A 45 -12.38 -21.68 -14.54
C ASP A 45 -12.22 -20.46 -13.61
N THR A 46 -11.54 -20.67 -12.48
CA THR A 46 -11.35 -19.67 -11.44
C THR A 46 -10.60 -18.44 -11.94
N VAL A 47 -9.68 -18.62 -12.90
CA VAL A 47 -8.94 -17.51 -13.53
C VAL A 47 -9.87 -16.68 -14.40
N LYS A 48 -10.73 -17.33 -15.19
CA LYS A 48 -11.75 -16.64 -15.98
C LYS A 48 -12.75 -15.89 -15.11
N ILE A 49 -13.18 -16.49 -14.00
CA ILE A 49 -14.12 -15.87 -13.07
C ILE A 49 -13.50 -14.63 -12.42
N LEU A 50 -12.26 -14.72 -11.94
CA LEU A 50 -11.50 -13.58 -11.43
C LEU A 50 -11.44 -12.46 -12.47
N ARG A 51 -11.09 -12.80 -13.72
CA ARG A 51 -11.04 -11.86 -14.83
C ARG A 51 -12.38 -11.19 -15.10
N GLU A 52 -13.49 -11.93 -15.12
CA GLU A 52 -14.82 -11.36 -15.40
C GLU A 52 -15.26 -10.36 -14.32
N HIS A 53 -15.04 -10.69 -13.04
CA HIS A 53 -15.34 -9.80 -11.92
C HIS A 53 -14.42 -8.58 -11.90
N ALA A 54 -13.12 -8.79 -12.10
CA ALA A 54 -12.17 -7.69 -12.16
C ALA A 54 -12.44 -6.76 -13.36
N MET A 55 -12.80 -7.28 -14.54
CA MET A 55 -13.23 -6.43 -15.67
C MET A 55 -14.50 -5.64 -15.37
N THR A 56 -15.44 -6.21 -14.61
CA THR A 56 -16.66 -5.50 -14.19
C THR A 56 -16.33 -4.34 -13.25
N ALA A 57 -15.43 -4.57 -12.28
CA ALA A 57 -14.89 -3.50 -11.44
C ALA A 57 -14.15 -2.43 -12.28
N CYS A 58 -13.38 -2.84 -13.30
CA CYS A 58 -12.70 -1.91 -14.21
C CYS A 58 -13.70 -1.02 -14.97
N HIS A 59 -14.77 -1.58 -15.54
CA HIS A 59 -15.79 -0.76 -16.22
C HIS A 59 -16.49 0.23 -15.27
N CYS A 60 -16.67 -0.13 -14.00
CA CYS A 60 -17.16 0.79 -12.97
C CYS A 60 -16.18 1.95 -12.76
N ILE A 61 -14.88 1.64 -12.66
CA ILE A 61 -13.81 2.63 -12.54
C ILE A 61 -13.76 3.53 -13.79
N ASP A 62 -13.83 2.96 -14.99
CA ASP A 62 -13.86 3.69 -16.26
C ASP A 62 -15.02 4.71 -16.27
N SER A 63 -16.21 4.27 -15.88
CA SER A 63 -17.42 5.10 -15.85
C SER A 63 -17.27 6.26 -14.87
N PHE A 64 -16.73 5.99 -13.68
CA PHE A 64 -16.41 7.03 -12.70
C PHE A 64 -15.37 8.02 -13.24
N MET A 65 -14.29 7.51 -13.82
CA MET A 65 -13.18 8.32 -14.33
C MET A 65 -13.58 9.21 -15.50
N GLN A 66 -14.57 8.80 -16.31
CA GLN A 66 -15.16 9.63 -17.36
C GLN A 66 -16.09 10.72 -16.81
N ALA A 67 -16.78 10.44 -15.70
CA ALA A 67 -17.75 11.36 -15.08
C ALA A 67 -17.13 12.33 -14.06
N ARG A 68 -15.91 12.05 -13.59
CA ARG A 68 -15.24 12.84 -12.54
C ARG A 68 -15.00 14.28 -12.98
N LYS A 69 -15.02 15.22 -12.04
CA LYS A 69 -14.71 16.63 -12.33
C LYS A 69 -13.23 16.89 -12.16
N ALA A 70 -12.67 17.75 -13.00
CA ALA A 70 -11.30 18.24 -12.80
C ALA A 70 -11.22 18.95 -11.44
N GLY A 71 -10.44 18.38 -10.50
CA GLY A 71 -10.28 18.89 -9.14
C GLY A 71 -10.77 17.99 -8.01
N ASP A 72 -11.37 16.82 -8.30
CA ASP A 72 -11.74 15.85 -7.26
C ASP A 72 -10.50 15.38 -6.48
N SER A 73 -10.56 15.40 -5.14
CA SER A 73 -9.42 15.00 -4.29
C SER A 73 -9.08 13.52 -4.46
N ASN A 74 -7.80 13.15 -4.28
CA ASN A 74 -7.35 11.75 -4.32
C ASN A 74 -8.14 10.85 -3.35
N SER A 75 -8.59 11.38 -2.21
CA SER A 75 -9.41 10.63 -1.23
C SER A 75 -10.79 10.23 -1.77
N VAL A 76 -11.35 11.00 -2.70
CA VAL A 76 -12.62 10.69 -3.38
C VAL A 76 -12.38 9.63 -4.44
N VAL A 77 -11.32 9.80 -5.25
CA VAL A 77 -10.93 8.85 -6.29
C VAL A 77 -10.69 7.45 -5.70
N VAL A 78 -9.89 7.36 -4.63
CA VAL A 78 -9.60 6.09 -3.94
C VAL A 78 -10.87 5.45 -3.39
N ARG A 79 -11.77 6.23 -2.78
CA ARG A 79 -13.03 5.71 -2.22
C ARG A 79 -13.94 5.11 -3.28
N GLU A 80 -14.08 5.78 -4.42
CA GLU A 80 -14.93 5.32 -5.53
C GLU A 80 -14.35 4.08 -6.20
N ILE A 81 -13.03 4.03 -6.40
CA ILE A 81 -12.34 2.81 -6.88
C ILE A 81 -12.58 1.65 -5.91
N SER A 82 -12.37 1.87 -4.61
CA SER A 82 -12.62 0.83 -3.61
C SER A 82 -14.07 0.37 -3.59
N SER A 83 -15.04 1.28 -3.80
CA SER A 83 -16.45 0.93 -3.92
C SER A 83 -16.76 0.07 -5.15
N CYS A 84 -16.09 0.33 -6.29
CA CYS A 84 -16.21 -0.51 -7.48
C CYS A 84 -15.69 -1.94 -7.24
N ILE A 85 -14.57 -2.09 -6.53
CA ILE A 85 -14.01 -3.42 -6.18
C ILE A 85 -14.93 -4.13 -5.18
N ASP A 86 -15.38 -3.45 -4.13
CA ASP A 86 -16.22 -4.01 -3.06
C ASP A 86 -17.49 -4.69 -3.60
N LYS A 87 -18.10 -4.14 -4.66
CA LYS A 87 -19.30 -4.70 -5.30
C LYS A 87 -19.06 -6.09 -5.87
N GLU A 88 -17.84 -6.39 -6.30
CA GLU A 88 -17.49 -7.65 -6.94
C GLU A 88 -16.91 -8.69 -5.95
N VAL A 89 -16.31 -8.23 -4.84
CA VAL A 89 -15.62 -9.12 -3.88
C VAL A 89 -16.54 -10.17 -3.28
N THR A 90 -17.75 -9.79 -2.87
CA THR A 90 -18.68 -10.73 -2.22
C THR A 90 -19.12 -11.83 -3.19
N VAL A 91 -19.38 -11.47 -4.45
CA VAL A 91 -19.81 -12.42 -5.49
C VAL A 91 -18.65 -13.33 -5.87
N TYR A 92 -17.45 -12.76 -6.08
CA TYR A 92 -16.24 -13.53 -6.34
C TYR A 92 -15.92 -14.51 -5.20
N GLN A 93 -15.97 -14.06 -3.94
CA GLN A 93 -15.82 -14.88 -2.76
C GLN A 93 -16.83 -16.03 -2.72
N MET A 94 -18.10 -15.76 -3.05
CA MET A 94 -19.15 -16.79 -3.09
C MET A 94 -18.84 -17.88 -4.12
N VAL A 95 -18.47 -17.49 -5.34
CA VAL A 95 -18.14 -18.44 -6.40
C VAL A 95 -16.89 -19.26 -6.03
N MET A 96 -15.88 -18.65 -5.42
CA MET A 96 -14.67 -19.36 -5.00
C MET A 96 -14.93 -20.33 -3.85
N LYS A 97 -15.75 -19.95 -2.85
CA LYS A 97 -16.12 -20.84 -1.74
C LYS A 97 -17.02 -21.99 -2.20
N ILE A 98 -17.93 -21.75 -3.15
CA ILE A 98 -18.68 -22.83 -3.83
C ILE A 98 -17.72 -23.77 -4.52
N ASN A 99 -16.77 -23.24 -5.31
CA ASN A 99 -15.76 -24.04 -5.97
C ASN A 99 -14.89 -24.86 -5.00
N GLN A 100 -14.57 -24.30 -3.83
CA GLN A 100 -13.83 -25.01 -2.79
C GLN A 100 -14.67 -26.13 -2.16
N SER A 101 -15.96 -25.90 -1.89
CA SER A 101 -16.89 -26.87 -1.28
C SER A 101 -17.02 -28.17 -2.09
N PHE A 102 -16.75 -28.08 -3.38
CA PHE A 102 -16.72 -29.22 -4.29
C PHE A 102 -15.54 -30.17 -4.03
N THR A 103 -14.45 -29.65 -3.49
CA THR A 103 -13.21 -30.39 -3.18
C THR A 103 -13.00 -30.65 -1.69
N SER A 104 -13.68 -29.90 -0.80
CA SER A 104 -13.58 -30.09 0.66
C SER A 104 -14.61 -31.08 1.20
N THR A 105 -14.24 -31.69 2.33
CA THR A 105 -15.12 -32.53 3.17
C THR A 105 -16.15 -31.68 3.91
N ASP A 106 -15.81 -30.45 4.28
CA ASP A 106 -16.76 -29.47 4.80
C ASP A 106 -17.56 -28.85 3.65
N LYS A 107 -18.89 -28.96 3.74
CA LYS A 107 -19.84 -28.42 2.74
C LYS A 107 -20.41 -27.07 3.15
N ASN A 108 -20.03 -26.54 4.32
CA ASN A 108 -20.50 -25.23 4.77
C ASN A 108 -19.81 -24.12 3.99
N ILE A 109 -20.60 -23.34 3.25
CA ILE A 109 -20.15 -22.15 2.55
C ILE A 109 -20.36 -20.94 3.46
N THR A 110 -19.25 -20.41 3.99
CA THR A 110 -19.26 -19.17 4.79
C THR A 110 -18.76 -18.02 3.94
N ILE A 111 -19.59 -16.98 3.82
CA ILE A 111 -19.28 -15.73 3.12
C ILE A 111 -19.04 -14.66 4.17
N ASN A 112 -17.92 -13.94 4.06
CA ASN A 112 -17.55 -12.92 5.02
C ASN A 112 -17.62 -11.55 4.36
N VAL A 113 -18.61 -10.75 4.77
CA VAL A 113 -18.84 -9.39 4.28
C VAL A 113 -18.17 -8.31 5.13
N ASP A 114 -17.55 -8.68 6.26
CA ASP A 114 -16.71 -7.76 7.03
C ASP A 114 -15.42 -7.50 6.26
N LYS A 115 -15.27 -6.25 5.83
CA LYS A 115 -14.11 -5.78 5.05
C LYS A 115 -12.79 -5.95 5.77
N ASN A 116 -12.81 -6.04 7.10
CA ASN A 116 -11.61 -6.24 7.92
C ASN A 116 -11.27 -7.72 8.11
N SER A 117 -12.11 -8.65 7.64
CA SER A 117 -11.83 -10.06 7.76
C SER A 117 -10.67 -10.47 6.83
N PRO A 118 -9.81 -11.41 7.27
CA PRO A 118 -8.74 -11.95 6.42
C PRO A 118 -9.28 -12.54 5.11
N ASP A 119 -10.44 -13.20 5.18
CA ASP A 119 -11.10 -13.81 4.02
C ASP A 119 -11.57 -12.78 3.01
N TYR A 120 -12.25 -11.70 3.43
CA TYR A 120 -12.65 -10.62 2.52
C TYR A 120 -11.43 -9.95 1.89
N THR A 121 -10.44 -9.62 2.72
CA THR A 121 -9.21 -8.93 2.31
C THR A 121 -8.46 -9.72 1.23
N ARG A 122 -8.46 -11.05 1.32
CA ARG A 122 -7.83 -11.91 0.30
C ARG A 122 -8.50 -11.75 -1.07
N TYR A 123 -9.82 -11.91 -1.14
CA TYR A 123 -10.55 -11.81 -2.41
C TYR A 123 -10.53 -10.38 -2.98
N TYR A 124 -10.51 -9.37 -2.12
CA TYR A 124 -10.28 -7.99 -2.52
C TYR A 124 -8.94 -7.82 -3.22
N ARG A 125 -7.85 -8.33 -2.62
CA ARG A 125 -6.50 -8.25 -3.19
C ARG A 125 -6.36 -9.00 -4.50
N ASP A 126 -7.02 -10.13 -4.67
CA ASP A 126 -6.99 -10.87 -5.94
C ASP A 126 -7.52 -10.01 -7.10
N ILE A 127 -8.67 -9.34 -6.87
CA ILE A 127 -9.28 -8.44 -7.86
C ILE A 127 -8.41 -7.19 -8.07
N GLU A 128 -7.93 -6.58 -6.99
CA GLU A 128 -7.06 -5.40 -7.03
C GLU A 128 -5.76 -5.66 -7.81
N THR A 129 -5.11 -6.78 -7.54
CA THR A 129 -3.86 -7.19 -8.21
C THR A 129 -4.10 -7.37 -9.71
N TRP A 130 -5.18 -8.06 -10.08
CA TRP A 130 -5.52 -8.25 -11.49
C TRP A 130 -5.83 -6.94 -12.20
N LEU A 131 -6.57 -6.04 -11.53
CA LEU A 131 -6.90 -4.71 -12.03
C LEU A 131 -5.66 -3.85 -12.26
N ALA A 132 -4.67 -3.92 -11.37
CA ALA A 132 -3.42 -3.16 -11.51
C ALA A 132 -2.71 -3.48 -12.83
N ASP A 133 -2.73 -4.76 -13.24
CA ASP A 133 -2.10 -5.20 -14.49
C ASP A 133 -2.95 -4.90 -15.74
N SER A 134 -4.28 -4.98 -15.61
CA SER A 134 -5.19 -5.08 -16.78
C SER A 134 -6.10 -3.86 -16.99
N CYS A 135 -6.31 -3.00 -15.98
CA CYS A 135 -7.25 -1.89 -16.05
C CYS A 135 -6.53 -0.56 -16.32
N THR A 136 -6.77 0.05 -17.48
CA THR A 136 -6.13 1.32 -17.88
C THR A 136 -6.64 2.50 -17.06
N SER A 137 -7.93 2.61 -16.79
CA SER A 137 -8.46 3.74 -16.01
C SER A 137 -8.10 3.68 -14.54
N LEU A 138 -7.94 2.48 -13.96
CA LEU A 138 -7.37 2.35 -12.61
C LEU A 138 -5.95 2.89 -12.59
N ARG A 139 -5.10 2.45 -13.54
CA ARG A 139 -3.74 2.97 -13.66
C ARG A 139 -3.75 4.48 -13.86
N ALA A 140 -4.58 5.02 -14.74
CA ALA A 140 -4.73 6.46 -14.96
C ALA A 140 -5.23 7.23 -13.71
N ALA A 141 -6.12 6.63 -12.93
CA ALA A 141 -6.63 7.19 -11.69
C ALA A 141 -5.56 7.27 -10.60
N MET A 142 -4.76 6.21 -10.49
CA MET A 142 -3.54 6.21 -9.68
C MET A 142 -2.52 7.22 -10.22
N SER A 143 -2.49 7.42 -11.55
CA SER A 143 -1.49 8.23 -12.26
C SER A 143 -1.73 9.74 -12.31
N SER A 144 -2.75 10.32 -11.67
CA SER A 144 -3.07 11.76 -11.83
C SER A 144 -2.04 12.76 -11.27
N ASN A 145 -0.87 12.29 -10.80
CA ASN A 145 0.36 13.07 -10.66
C ASN A 145 1.64 12.21 -10.86
N GLU A 146 1.48 11.00 -11.39
CA GLU A 146 2.37 9.84 -11.28
C GLU A 146 2.84 9.30 -12.65
N GLU A 147 2.33 9.83 -13.78
CA GLU A 147 2.61 9.28 -15.13
C GLU A 147 4.10 9.14 -15.47
N LYS A 148 4.96 10.06 -14.98
CA LYS A 148 6.43 9.98 -15.17
C LYS A 148 7.14 9.14 -14.11
N GLU A 149 6.58 9.11 -12.90
CA GLU A 149 7.14 8.42 -11.74
C GLU A 149 7.00 6.91 -11.89
N THR A 150 5.86 6.42 -12.39
CA THR A 150 5.60 4.98 -12.56
C THR A 150 6.30 4.39 -13.79
N GLU A 151 6.45 5.16 -14.89
CA GLU A 151 7.13 4.67 -16.10
C GLU A 151 8.63 4.44 -15.87
N LEU A 152 9.30 5.34 -15.15
CA LEU A 152 10.74 5.23 -14.85
C LEU A 152 11.03 4.41 -13.59
N SER A 153 10.01 4.12 -12.77
CA SER A 153 10.13 3.23 -11.61
C SER A 153 10.61 1.85 -12.00
N PHE A 154 10.23 1.36 -13.18
CA PHE A 154 10.58 0.04 -13.70
C PHE A 154 11.41 0.16 -14.98
N SER A 155 12.17 -0.90 -15.28
CA SER A 155 12.89 -1.00 -16.55
C SER A 155 12.22 -2.03 -17.46
N ASN A 156 12.20 -1.73 -18.76
CA ASN A 156 11.87 -2.71 -19.81
C ASN A 156 13.12 -3.42 -20.35
N ASP A 157 14.34 -3.01 -19.94
CA ASP A 157 15.57 -3.66 -20.33
C ASP A 157 15.71 -5.01 -19.59
N PRO A 158 15.77 -6.15 -20.30
CA PRO A 158 15.81 -7.46 -19.66
C PRO A 158 17.03 -7.69 -18.77
N GLU A 159 18.18 -7.10 -19.12
CA GLU A 159 19.40 -7.22 -18.32
C GLU A 159 19.30 -6.33 -17.08
N ALA A 160 18.76 -5.11 -17.19
CA ALA A 160 18.51 -4.24 -16.05
C ALA A 160 17.58 -4.90 -15.01
N VAL A 161 16.47 -5.49 -15.47
CA VAL A 161 15.50 -6.21 -14.62
C VAL A 161 16.15 -7.44 -13.96
N LYS A 162 16.91 -8.23 -14.72
CA LYS A 162 17.62 -9.40 -14.19
C LYS A 162 18.63 -9.02 -13.11
N GLN A 163 19.46 -8.00 -13.36
CA GLN A 163 20.45 -7.54 -12.39
C GLN A 163 19.78 -6.93 -11.16
N TYR A 164 18.70 -6.16 -11.34
CA TYR A 164 17.90 -5.65 -10.23
C TYR A 164 17.37 -6.78 -9.33
N ASN A 165 16.79 -7.83 -9.91
CA ASN A 165 16.26 -8.97 -9.15
C ASN A 165 17.36 -9.74 -8.40
N LEU A 166 18.57 -9.85 -8.97
CA LEU A 166 19.73 -10.42 -8.26
C LEU A 166 20.15 -9.54 -7.08
N GLY A 167 20.17 -8.21 -7.25
CA GLY A 167 20.43 -7.27 -6.16
C GLY A 167 19.41 -7.38 -5.03
N ILE A 168 18.12 -7.47 -5.36
CA ILE A 168 17.03 -7.62 -4.38
C ILE A 168 17.19 -8.89 -3.55
N LYS A 169 17.67 -10.01 -4.14
CA LYS A 169 17.93 -11.24 -3.39
C LYS A 169 18.98 -11.07 -2.28
N HIS A 170 19.92 -10.15 -2.45
CA HIS A 170 20.90 -9.79 -1.43
C HIS A 170 20.33 -8.79 -0.42
N ILE A 171 19.52 -7.80 -0.87
CA ILE A 171 18.82 -6.86 0.02
C ILE A 171 17.94 -7.57 1.04
N THR A 172 17.19 -8.60 0.64
CA THR A 172 16.31 -9.34 1.57
C THR A 172 17.06 -10.08 2.68
N LYS A 173 18.37 -10.25 2.53
CA LYS A 173 19.28 -10.82 3.53
C LYS A 173 20.14 -9.76 4.23
N GLU A 174 19.90 -8.48 3.95
CA GLU A 174 20.70 -7.36 4.42
C GLU A 174 22.18 -7.39 3.96
N GLU A 175 22.47 -8.10 2.88
CA GLU A 175 23.80 -8.22 2.26
C GLU A 175 24.07 -7.03 1.31
N TYR A 176 24.16 -5.82 1.87
CA TYR A 176 24.22 -4.57 1.07
C TYR A 176 25.49 -4.43 0.22
N ALA A 177 26.64 -4.93 0.70
CA ALA A 177 27.90 -4.85 -0.03
C ALA A 177 27.88 -5.78 -1.26
N GLU A 178 27.27 -6.95 -1.11
CA GLU A 178 27.08 -7.97 -2.14
C GLU A 178 26.03 -7.53 -3.16
N ALA A 179 25.04 -6.74 -2.76
CA ALA A 179 24.01 -6.18 -3.64
C ALA A 179 24.53 -5.07 -4.58
N LEU A 180 25.54 -4.29 -4.15
CA LEU A 180 26.11 -3.17 -4.91
C LEU A 180 26.44 -3.50 -6.37
N PRO A 181 27.23 -4.55 -6.71
CA PRO A 181 27.59 -4.83 -8.10
C PRO A 181 26.37 -5.10 -8.99
N TYR A 182 25.31 -5.70 -8.45
CA TYR A 182 24.09 -5.99 -9.22
C TYR A 182 23.29 -4.73 -9.51
N PHE A 183 23.09 -3.85 -8.53
CA PHE A 183 22.39 -2.58 -8.78
C PHE A 183 23.20 -1.62 -9.66
N LYS A 184 24.54 -1.63 -9.58
CA LYS A 184 25.38 -0.90 -10.54
C LYS A 184 25.12 -1.36 -11.98
N LYS A 185 25.16 -2.68 -12.22
CA LYS A 185 24.86 -3.23 -13.55
C LYS A 185 23.44 -2.94 -14.01
N ALA A 186 22.47 -2.95 -13.10
CA ALA A 186 21.08 -2.59 -13.43
C ALA A 186 20.98 -1.12 -13.89
N VAL A 187 21.66 -0.20 -13.21
CA VAL A 187 21.73 1.22 -13.58
C VAL A 187 22.58 1.48 -14.83
N GLU A 188 23.61 0.67 -15.07
CA GLU A 188 24.41 0.72 -16.31
C GLU A 188 23.60 0.29 -17.53
N ALA A 189 22.77 -0.76 -17.38
CA ALA A 189 21.87 -1.24 -18.43
C ALA A 189 20.69 -0.29 -18.68
N ASP A 190 20.09 0.25 -17.62
CA ASP A 190 19.07 1.30 -17.71
C ASP A 190 19.33 2.45 -16.73
N PRO A 191 19.95 3.56 -17.20
CA PRO A 191 20.26 4.71 -16.36
C PRO A 191 19.06 5.45 -15.79
N LYS A 192 17.84 5.17 -16.28
CA LYS A 192 16.59 5.81 -15.83
C LYS A 192 15.76 4.92 -14.91
N PHE A 193 16.22 3.71 -14.60
CA PHE A 193 15.52 2.78 -13.71
C PHE A 193 15.57 3.28 -12.25
N VAL A 194 14.53 4.01 -11.83
CA VAL A 194 14.43 4.69 -10.54
C VAL A 194 14.55 3.73 -9.36
N TYR A 195 13.91 2.56 -9.39
CA TYR A 195 14.08 1.60 -8.29
C TYR A 195 15.50 1.04 -8.17
N ALA A 196 16.21 0.86 -9.30
CA ALA A 196 17.61 0.44 -9.26
C ALA A 196 18.51 1.55 -8.70
N LEU A 197 18.25 2.82 -9.07
CA LEU A 197 18.94 3.98 -8.48
C LEU A 197 18.70 4.08 -6.97
N ASP A 198 17.46 3.97 -6.52
CA ASP A 198 17.10 4.02 -5.11
C ASP A 198 17.79 2.93 -4.31
N ASN A 199 17.74 1.68 -4.78
CA ASN A 199 18.39 0.56 -4.09
C ASN A 199 19.92 0.66 -4.13
N LEU A 200 20.51 1.16 -5.22
CA LEU A 200 21.94 1.45 -5.28
C LEU A 200 22.35 2.48 -4.22
N ALA A 201 21.57 3.55 -4.07
CA ALA A 201 21.81 4.58 -3.06
C ALA A 201 21.60 4.05 -1.62
N ILE A 202 20.61 3.18 -1.40
CA ILE A 202 20.43 2.46 -0.13
C ILE A 202 21.69 1.65 0.19
N CYS A 203 22.20 0.86 -0.76
CA CYS A 203 23.42 0.08 -0.56
C CYS A 203 24.61 0.97 -0.20
N TYR A 204 24.81 2.09 -0.92
CA TYR A 204 25.86 3.04 -0.59
C TYR A 204 25.70 3.64 0.81
N ARG A 205 24.47 4.00 1.21
CA ARG A 205 24.20 4.50 2.57
C ARG A 205 24.55 3.46 3.63
N ARG A 206 24.13 2.21 3.43
CA ARG A 206 24.33 1.11 4.39
C ARG A 206 25.79 0.65 4.47
N THR A 207 26.56 0.85 3.42
CA THR A 207 28.02 0.58 3.37
C THR A 207 28.88 1.78 3.78
N GLY A 208 28.27 2.92 4.11
CA GLY A 208 28.96 4.12 4.59
C GLY A 208 29.49 5.06 3.50
N GLU A 209 29.24 4.76 2.23
CA GLU A 209 29.62 5.61 1.09
C GLU A 209 28.60 6.76 0.89
N LEU A 210 28.46 7.60 1.91
CA LEU A 210 27.38 8.59 2.05
C LEU A 210 27.29 9.60 0.90
N ASP A 211 28.43 10.09 0.40
CA ASP A 211 28.44 11.05 -0.71
C ASP A 211 27.98 10.44 -2.03
N LYS A 212 28.30 9.16 -2.27
CA LYS A 212 27.78 8.43 -3.43
C LYS A 212 26.29 8.20 -3.28
N ALA A 213 25.81 7.87 -2.08
CA ALA A 213 24.38 7.73 -1.82
C ALA A 213 23.62 9.03 -2.13
N LEU A 214 24.11 10.20 -1.67
CA LEU A 214 23.52 11.50 -1.99
C LEU A 214 23.49 11.77 -3.51
N SER A 215 24.59 11.48 -4.20
CA SER A 215 24.65 11.66 -5.67
C SER A 215 23.62 10.79 -6.41
N ILE A 216 23.50 9.51 -6.04
CA ILE A 216 22.55 8.59 -6.69
C ILE A 216 21.10 8.94 -6.32
N TYR A 217 20.80 9.28 -5.07
CA TYR A 217 19.47 9.78 -4.70
C TYR A 217 19.12 11.10 -5.41
N GLY A 218 20.09 11.97 -5.64
CA GLY A 218 19.92 13.18 -6.45
C GLY A 218 19.47 12.86 -7.87
N ARG A 219 20.15 11.92 -8.54
CA ARG A 219 19.75 11.41 -9.86
C ARG A 219 18.36 10.78 -9.85
N SER A 220 18.02 10.02 -8.80
CA SER A 220 16.67 9.47 -8.64
C SER A 220 15.62 10.58 -8.56
N LEU A 221 15.88 11.66 -7.80
CA LEU A 221 14.97 12.81 -7.69
C LEU A 221 14.90 13.68 -8.95
N GLU A 222 15.92 13.69 -9.80
CA GLU A 222 15.83 14.35 -11.11
C GLU A 222 14.83 13.64 -12.04
N LEU A 223 14.70 12.31 -11.90
CA LEU A 223 13.78 11.48 -12.67
C LEU A 223 12.39 11.41 -12.02
N SER A 224 12.34 11.27 -10.69
CA SER A 224 11.13 11.28 -9.86
C SER A 224 11.23 12.31 -8.72
N PRO A 225 10.83 13.57 -8.95
CA PRO A 225 10.94 14.64 -7.94
C PRO A 225 10.16 14.40 -6.66
N LYS A 226 9.17 13.51 -6.69
CA LYS A 226 8.31 13.14 -5.56
C LYS A 226 8.71 11.80 -4.95
N GLY A 227 9.73 11.12 -5.46
CA GLY A 227 10.16 9.80 -4.99
C GLY A 227 10.38 9.75 -3.49
N LYS A 228 9.52 9.01 -2.78
CA LYS A 228 9.53 8.95 -1.31
C LYS A 228 10.82 8.38 -0.74
N THR A 229 11.40 7.36 -1.38
CA THR A 229 12.63 6.70 -0.92
C THR A 229 13.82 7.67 -0.83
N PRO A 230 14.19 8.44 -1.88
CA PRO A 230 15.19 9.49 -1.76
C PRO A 230 14.84 10.56 -0.74
N LEU A 231 13.59 11.06 -0.74
CA LEU A 231 13.16 12.13 0.16
C LEU A 231 13.26 11.74 1.64
N GLN A 232 13.06 10.46 1.97
CA GLN A 232 13.24 9.93 3.32
C GLN A 232 14.71 9.66 3.67
N ASN A 233 15.54 9.20 2.72
CA ASN A 233 16.90 8.76 3.03
C ASN A 233 17.95 9.88 2.95
N ILE A 234 17.76 10.93 2.15
CA ILE A 234 18.67 12.07 2.07
C ILE A 234 18.82 12.79 3.44
N PRO A 235 17.74 13.13 4.16
CA PRO A 235 17.84 13.73 5.50
C PRO A 235 18.63 12.84 6.46
N VAL A 236 18.37 11.54 6.45
CA VAL A 236 19.09 10.55 7.27
C VAL A 236 20.59 10.53 6.96
N ILE A 237 20.97 10.68 5.69
CA ILE A 237 22.40 10.80 5.33
C ILE A 237 23.01 12.06 5.92
N TYR A 238 22.32 13.20 5.86
CA TYR A 238 22.80 14.43 6.50
C TYR A 238 22.89 14.29 8.02
N GLU A 239 21.98 13.57 8.68
CA GLU A 239 22.11 13.22 10.10
C GLU A 239 23.35 12.37 10.38
N LEU A 240 23.63 11.35 9.57
CA LEU A 240 24.84 10.53 9.70
C LEU A 240 26.11 11.36 9.51
N LYS A 241 26.07 12.38 8.64
CA LYS A 241 27.14 13.37 8.46
C LYS A 241 27.16 14.46 9.54
N LYS A 242 26.20 14.45 10.49
CA LYS A 242 25.98 15.48 11.52
C LYS A 242 25.70 16.88 10.98
N ASP A 243 25.24 16.99 9.73
CA ASP A 243 24.78 18.24 9.13
C ASP A 243 23.27 18.41 9.42
N TYR A 244 22.97 18.69 10.68
CA TYR A 244 21.60 18.78 11.19
C TYR A 244 20.73 19.85 10.49
N PRO A 245 21.24 21.04 10.12
CA PRO A 245 20.46 22.00 9.35
C PRO A 245 19.99 21.44 8.01
N LYS A 246 20.86 20.77 7.25
CA LYS A 246 20.46 20.14 5.98
C LYS A 246 19.54 18.94 6.18
N ALA A 247 19.70 18.19 7.26
CA ALA A 247 18.76 17.12 7.60
C ALA A 247 17.34 17.67 7.82
N ILE A 248 17.20 18.75 8.61
CA ILE A 248 15.90 19.40 8.84
C ILE A 248 15.32 19.95 7.53
N GLU A 249 16.12 20.61 6.69
CA GLU A 249 15.68 21.09 5.38
C GLU A 249 15.17 19.93 4.50
N GLY A 250 15.90 18.82 4.47
CA GLY A 250 15.49 17.62 3.75
C GLY A 250 14.18 17.03 4.27
N TYR A 251 13.98 16.96 5.59
CA TYR A 251 12.71 16.51 6.16
C TYR A 251 11.55 17.47 5.86
N LYS A 252 11.79 18.78 5.84
CA LYS A 252 10.79 19.77 5.39
C LYS A 252 10.43 19.56 3.92
N LYS A 253 11.41 19.23 3.07
CA LYS A 253 11.15 18.88 1.66
C LYS A 253 10.32 17.60 1.54
N LEU A 254 10.56 16.59 2.37
CA LEU A 254 9.71 15.40 2.43
C LEU A 254 8.27 15.75 2.83
N LEU A 255 8.09 16.57 3.87
CA LEU A 255 6.77 17.02 4.34
C LEU A 255 6.02 17.91 3.35
N HIS A 256 6.74 18.62 2.48
CA HIS A 256 6.11 19.37 1.38
C HIS A 256 5.29 18.46 0.46
N TYR A 257 5.79 17.25 0.19
CA TYR A 257 5.10 16.26 -0.64
C TYR A 257 4.23 15.29 0.16
N TYR A 258 4.62 14.97 1.39
CA TYR A 258 3.98 14.00 2.28
C TYR A 258 3.71 14.63 3.65
N PRO A 259 2.69 15.50 3.79
CA PRO A 259 2.47 16.31 5.00
C PRO A 259 2.15 15.50 6.27
N ASP A 260 1.70 14.26 6.11
CA ASP A 260 1.35 13.32 7.19
C ASP A 260 2.45 12.28 7.45
N ASP A 261 3.69 12.51 7.02
CA ASP A 261 4.81 11.59 7.26
C ASP A 261 5.33 11.71 8.70
N ALA A 262 4.99 10.72 9.53
CA ALA A 262 5.36 10.70 10.95
C ALA A 262 6.87 10.62 11.16
N GLU A 263 7.60 9.90 10.30
CA GLU A 263 9.05 9.72 10.41
C GLU A 263 9.79 11.03 10.17
N ALA A 264 9.29 11.88 9.26
CA ALA A 264 9.85 13.20 9.04
C ALA A 264 9.75 14.10 10.29
N TYR A 265 8.56 14.13 10.92
CA TYR A 265 8.37 14.86 12.17
C TYR A 265 9.20 14.27 13.31
N TYR A 266 9.27 12.94 13.42
CA TYR A 266 10.07 12.26 14.43
C TYR A 266 11.57 12.57 14.28
N GLY A 267 12.10 12.50 13.05
CA GLY A 267 13.48 12.84 12.72
C GLY A 267 13.82 14.28 13.09
N MET A 268 13.02 15.25 12.65
CA MET A 268 13.22 16.67 13.00
C MET A 268 13.11 16.91 14.51
N GLY A 269 12.10 16.33 15.17
CA GLY A 269 11.90 16.48 16.61
C GLY A 269 13.10 15.96 17.39
N ARG A 270 13.61 14.76 17.03
CA ARG A 270 14.80 14.18 17.62
C ARG A 270 16.03 15.07 17.41
N ILE A 271 16.24 15.58 16.19
CA ILE A 271 17.37 16.47 15.89
C ILE A 271 17.30 17.73 16.74
N CYS A 272 16.13 18.36 16.81
CA CYS A 272 15.96 19.62 17.52
C CYS A 272 16.19 19.45 19.03
N ILE A 273 15.64 18.37 19.60
CA ILE A 273 15.83 18.03 21.01
C ILE A 273 17.30 17.70 21.29
N ALA A 274 17.93 16.85 20.49
CA ALA A 274 19.25 16.31 20.82
C ALA A 274 20.43 17.21 20.44
N TYR A 275 20.31 18.02 19.37
CA TYR A 275 21.48 18.61 18.72
C TYR A 275 21.43 20.11 18.43
N THR A 276 20.24 20.73 18.33
CA THR A 276 20.13 22.18 18.01
C THR A 276 19.67 23.05 19.17
N ASP A 277 19.38 22.44 20.34
CA ASP A 277 18.79 23.08 21.54
C ASP A 277 17.48 23.85 21.29
N ASP A 278 16.85 23.61 20.13
CA ASP A 278 15.57 24.16 19.73
C ASP A 278 14.44 23.27 20.30
N LEU A 279 14.35 23.27 21.63
CA LEU A 279 13.48 22.37 22.37
C LEU A 279 12.00 22.60 22.05
N GLU A 280 11.59 23.84 21.79
CA GLU A 280 10.19 24.18 21.51
C GLU A 280 9.73 23.59 20.18
N ASN A 281 10.48 23.81 19.09
CA ASN A 281 10.18 23.17 17.80
C ASN A 281 10.36 21.64 17.90
N GLY A 282 11.34 21.17 18.67
CA GLY A 282 11.56 19.76 18.92
C GLY A 282 10.34 19.06 19.54
N VAL A 283 9.72 19.68 20.55
CA VAL A 283 8.49 19.18 21.17
C VAL A 283 7.32 19.25 20.20
N ASP A 284 7.16 20.35 19.47
CA ASP A 284 6.07 20.49 18.49
C ASP A 284 6.12 19.39 17.42
N TYR A 285 7.28 19.18 16.79
CA TYR A 285 7.45 18.11 15.81
C TYR A 285 7.22 16.72 16.43
N MET A 286 7.70 16.48 17.65
CA MET A 286 7.48 15.19 18.30
C MET A 286 6.00 14.96 18.66
N CYS A 287 5.25 16.01 19.00
CA CYS A 287 3.81 15.94 19.22
C CYS A 287 3.06 15.59 17.94
N LYS A 288 3.44 16.19 16.80
CA LYS A 288 2.88 15.84 15.47
C LYS A 288 3.13 14.37 15.13
N ALA A 289 4.36 13.89 15.32
CA ALA A 289 4.70 12.48 15.14
C ALA A 289 3.86 11.57 16.06
N TYR A 290 3.77 11.91 17.35
CA TYR A 290 2.98 11.17 18.34
C TYR A 290 1.50 11.05 17.95
N ASN A 291 0.88 12.14 17.49
CA ASN A 291 -0.52 12.14 17.06
C ASN A 291 -0.74 11.22 15.85
N ILE A 292 0.16 11.26 14.86
CA ILE A 292 0.07 10.38 13.69
C ILE A 292 0.27 8.91 14.10
N TYR A 293 1.27 8.61 14.93
CA TYR A 293 1.49 7.24 15.43
C TYR A 293 0.31 6.73 16.24
N THR A 294 -0.31 7.57 17.07
CA THR A 294 -1.49 7.22 17.87
C THR A 294 -2.68 6.93 16.97
N LYS A 295 -2.96 7.82 16.00
CA LYS A 295 -4.01 7.61 14.99
C LYS A 295 -3.81 6.29 14.24
N ASN A 296 -2.57 5.94 13.91
CA ASN A 296 -2.22 4.74 13.17
C ASN A 296 -2.00 3.50 14.05
N LYS A 297 -2.22 3.60 15.38
CA LYS A 297 -1.96 2.54 16.37
C LYS A 297 -0.53 1.97 16.31
N SER A 298 0.43 2.78 15.86
CA SER A 298 1.84 2.41 15.75
C SER A 298 2.48 2.22 17.13
N PRO A 299 3.36 1.21 17.32
CA PRO A 299 4.12 1.05 18.56
C PRO A 299 5.11 2.21 18.79
N TYR A 300 5.59 2.87 17.73
CA TYR A 300 6.52 4.02 17.81
C TYR A 300 5.96 5.25 18.54
N ARG A 301 4.65 5.26 18.85
CA ARG A 301 4.06 6.27 19.75
C ARG A 301 4.76 6.33 21.11
N VAL A 302 5.26 5.19 21.61
CA VAL A 302 5.96 5.11 22.90
C VAL A 302 7.32 5.81 22.82
N ASP A 303 8.03 5.66 21.69
CA ASP A 303 9.30 6.34 21.47
C ASP A 303 9.10 7.86 21.35
N ALA A 304 8.06 8.29 20.64
CA ALA A 304 7.69 9.70 20.56
C ALA A 304 7.35 10.28 21.95
N GLN A 305 6.55 9.57 22.74
CA GLN A 305 6.22 9.96 24.12
C GLN A 305 7.48 10.05 25.01
N THR A 306 8.41 9.12 24.84
CA THR A 306 9.68 9.11 25.59
C THR A 306 10.51 10.34 25.25
N ASN A 307 10.61 10.71 23.97
CA ASN A 307 11.32 11.92 23.54
C ASN A 307 10.64 13.21 24.06
N ILE A 308 9.31 13.26 24.07
CA ILE A 308 8.55 14.38 24.68
C ILE A 308 8.90 14.50 26.17
N ALA A 309 8.95 13.38 26.91
CA ALA A 309 9.28 13.38 28.33
C ALA A 309 10.74 13.82 28.59
N VAL A 310 11.69 13.44 27.72
CA VAL A 310 13.08 13.92 27.79
C VAL A 310 13.15 15.42 27.57
N ALA A 311 12.44 15.94 26.55
CA ALA A 311 12.38 17.37 26.28
C ALA A 311 11.75 18.15 27.45
N TYR A 312 10.70 17.61 28.07
CA TYR A 312 10.07 18.21 29.25
C TYR A 312 11.05 18.42 30.40
N LYS A 313 11.84 17.39 30.76
CA LYS A 313 12.83 17.49 31.85
C LYS A 313 13.80 18.64 31.62
N ARG A 314 14.31 18.76 30.39
CA ARG A 314 15.23 19.85 30.00
C ARG A 314 14.55 21.21 30.00
N MET A 315 13.34 21.31 29.43
CA MET A 315 12.58 22.56 29.43
C MET A 315 12.23 23.01 30.85
N LYS A 316 11.95 22.08 31.77
CA LYS A 316 11.73 22.36 33.19
C LYS A 316 12.96 22.97 33.86
N GLU A 317 14.13 22.38 33.66
CA GLU A 317 15.40 22.91 34.18
C GLU A 317 15.69 24.34 33.67
N LEU A 318 15.25 24.65 32.46
CA LEU A 318 15.35 25.98 31.84
C LEU A 318 14.20 26.94 32.21
N GLY A 319 13.26 26.53 33.07
CA GLY A 319 12.10 27.35 33.46
C GLY A 319 11.06 27.54 32.33
N LYS A 320 11.06 26.69 31.31
CA LYS A 320 10.18 26.76 30.12
C LYS A 320 8.97 25.82 30.19
N GLU A 321 8.48 25.49 31.38
CA GLU A 321 7.33 24.57 31.55
C GLU A 321 6.05 25.10 30.89
N GLU A 322 5.79 26.41 30.99
CA GLU A 322 4.61 27.03 30.38
C GLU A 322 4.59 26.86 28.86
N ALA A 323 5.75 27.09 28.21
CA ALA A 323 5.90 26.89 26.77
C ALA A 323 5.65 25.42 26.38
N PHE A 324 6.18 24.47 27.16
CA PHE A 324 5.97 23.05 26.93
C PHE A 324 4.48 22.67 26.96
N PHE A 325 3.74 23.09 27.99
CA PHE A 325 2.31 22.79 28.11
C PHE A 325 1.48 23.50 27.04
N LYS A 326 1.88 24.71 26.64
CA LYS A 326 1.26 25.41 25.50
C LYS A 326 1.39 24.60 24.22
N ILE A 327 2.59 24.10 23.90
CA ILE A 327 2.82 23.31 22.67
C ILE A 327 1.99 22.02 22.66
N LEU A 328 1.88 21.32 23.81
CA LEU A 328 1.02 20.14 23.92
C LEU A 328 -0.45 20.48 23.64
N LYS A 329 -0.94 21.58 24.21
CA LYS A 329 -2.31 22.07 23.98
C LYS A 329 -2.54 22.43 22.51
N ASP A 330 -1.61 23.14 21.88
CA ASP A 330 -1.68 23.52 20.47
C ASP A 330 -1.70 22.29 19.54
N ASN A 331 -1.10 21.17 19.99
CA ASN A 331 -1.15 19.87 19.33
C ASN A 331 -2.30 18.96 19.78
N ASN A 332 -3.28 19.47 20.55
CA ASN A 332 -4.43 18.71 21.06
C ASN A 332 -4.06 17.50 21.96
N ILE A 333 -2.94 17.58 22.69
CA ILE A 333 -2.51 16.54 23.62
C ILE A 333 -2.85 16.99 25.05
N SER A 334 -3.74 16.25 25.70
CA SER A 334 -4.14 16.51 27.09
C SER A 334 -3.18 15.87 28.08
N VAL A 335 -2.65 16.67 29.00
CA VAL A 335 -1.91 16.19 30.17
C VAL A 335 -2.93 15.91 31.27
N LYS A 336 -3.18 14.64 31.59
CA LYS A 336 -3.98 14.24 32.75
C LYS A 336 -3.07 13.83 33.89
#